data_AF-A0A977R7H5-F1
#
_entry.id   AF-A0A977R7H5-F1
#
_cell.length_a   1.000
_cell.length_b   1.000
_cell.length_c   1.000
_cell.angle_alpha   90.00
_cell.angle_beta   90.00
_cell.angle_gamma   90.00
#
_symmetry.space_group_name_H-M   'P 1'
#
loop_
_entity.id
_entity.type
_entity.pdbx_description
1 polymer ?
#
loop_
_entity_poly.entity_id
_entity_poly.type
_entity_poly.pdbx_seq_one_letter_code
_entity_poly.pdbx_strand_id
1 'polypeptide(L)'
;DQQVNVALITFLVCEVGNFSIHIALRNLRSEGSKARKIPHPTKNPFTWLFFFVSCPNYTYEVGSWVGFTVMTQCLPVGLFTLIGFFQMTVWAKGKHHMYLKEFKDYPTLRMPIIPFLL
;
A
#
# COMPACT_ATOMS: atom_id res chain seq x y z
N ASP A 1 20.54 5.62 18.84
CA ASP A 1 19.17 5.98 19.31
C ASP A 1 18.35 6.75 18.30
N GLN A 2 18.81 7.90 17.78
CA GLN A 2 18.04 8.70 16.82
C GLN A 2 17.59 7.92 15.57
N GLN A 3 18.47 7.11 14.98
CA GLN A 3 18.14 6.29 13.81
C GLN A 3 17.04 5.26 14.12
N VAL A 4 17.13 4.57 15.27
CA VAL A 4 16.10 3.62 15.73
C VAL A 4 14.76 4.31 15.95
N ASN A 5 14.76 5.50 16.57
CA ASN A 5 13.54 6.26 16.83
C ASN A 5 12.87 6.74 15.54
N VAL A 6 13.64 7.26 14.57
CA VAL A 6 13.11 7.68 13.26
C VAL A 6 12.56 6.48 12.49
N ALA A 7 13.26 5.34 12.54
CA ALA A 7 12.83 4.10 11.90
C ALA A 7 11.53 3.55 12.53
N LEU A 8 11.43 3.61 13.86
CA LEU A 8 10.23 3.20 14.59
C LEU A 8 9.04 4.11 14.27
N ILE A 9 9.22 5.43 14.23
CA ILE A 9 8.17 6.37 13.85
C ILE A 9 7.68 6.07 12.43
N THR A 10 8.61 5.86 11.50
CA THR A 10 8.29 5.50 10.11
C THR A 10 7.48 4.20 10.05
N PHE A 11 7.95 3.17 10.76
CA PHE A 11 7.25 1.89 10.86
C PHE A 11 5.81 2.04 11.39
N LEU A 12 5.63 2.78 12.49
CA LEU A 12 4.31 2.97 13.09
C LEU A 12 3.35 3.77 12.18
N VAL A 13 3.85 4.82 11.53
CA VAL A 13 3.05 5.61 10.57
C VAL A 13 2.61 4.73 9.40
N CYS A 14 3.51 3.88 8.90
CA CYS A 14 3.20 2.95 7.82
C CYS A 14 2.19 1.88 8.25
N GLU A 15 2.35 1.28 9.43
CA GLU A 15 1.37 0.30 9.95
C GLU A 15 -0.03 0.90 10.13
N VAL A 16 -0.12 2.11 10.70
CA VAL A 16 -1.40 2.83 10.85
C VAL A 16 -1.99 3.16 9.48
N GLY A 17 -1.16 3.53 8.51
CA GLY A 17 -1.56 3.74 7.12
C GLY A 17 -2.12 2.47 6.49
N ASN A 18 -1.39 1.35 6.58
CA ASN A 18 -1.80 0.05 6.06
C ASN A 18 -3.14 -0.39 6.67
N PHE A 19 -3.27 -0.30 7.99
CA PHE A 19 -4.52 -0.61 8.71
C PHE A 19 -5.68 0.27 8.24
N SER A 20 -5.44 1.58 8.07
CA SER A 20 -6.44 2.52 7.56
C SER A 20 -6.92 2.15 6.16
N ILE A 21 -6.01 1.71 5.27
CA ILE A 21 -6.38 1.20 3.95
C ILE A 21 -7.21 -0.07 4.06
N HIS A 22 -6.83 -1.01 4.93
CA HIS A 22 -7.59 -2.23 5.14
C HIS A 22 -9.01 -1.97 5.65
N ILE A 23 -9.19 -1.01 6.56
CA ILE A 23 -10.53 -0.55 6.99
C ILE A 23 -11.31 0.02 5.80
N ALA A 24 -10.70 0.90 5.01
CA ALA A 24 -11.36 1.48 3.84
C ALA A 24 -11.79 0.39 2.85
N LEU A 25 -10.91 -0.56 2.55
CA LEU A 25 -11.19 -1.70 1.67
C LEU A 25 -12.26 -2.64 2.23
N ARG A 26 -12.30 -2.83 3.55
CA ARG A 26 -13.35 -3.60 4.22
C ARG A 26 -14.70 -2.92 4.06
N ASN A 27 -14.77 -1.60 4.30
CA ASN A 27 -16.02 -0.83 4.23
C ASN A 27 -16.56 -0.71 2.79
N LEU A 28 -15.74 -0.93 1.76
CA LEU A 28 -16.19 -0.99 0.38
C LEU A 28 -16.99 -2.25 0.05
N ARG A 29 -16.82 -3.33 0.82
CA ARG A 29 -17.57 -4.57 0.65
C ARG A 29 -18.94 -4.39 1.29
N SER A 30 -19.99 -4.31 0.48
CA SER A 30 -21.37 -4.37 0.98
C SER A 30 -21.69 -5.80 1.45
N GLU A 31 -22.38 -5.93 2.59
CA GLU A 31 -22.80 -7.23 3.12
C GLU A 31 -23.54 -8.06 2.07
N GLY A 32 -23.06 -9.28 1.82
CA GLY A 32 -23.67 -10.23 0.88
C GLY A 32 -23.30 -10.05 -0.60
N SER A 33 -22.61 -8.98 -1.02
CA SER A 33 -22.20 -8.79 -2.43
C SER A 33 -20.73 -9.06 -2.67
N LYS A 34 -20.44 -9.81 -3.75
CA LYS A 34 -19.08 -10.02 -4.28
C LYS A 34 -18.66 -8.95 -5.29
N ALA A 35 -19.50 -7.94 -5.55
CA ALA A 35 -19.21 -6.88 -6.51
C ALA A 35 -17.99 -6.06 -6.06
N ARG A 36 -16.97 -5.99 -6.92
CA ARG A 36 -15.80 -5.17 -6.68
C ARG A 36 -16.17 -3.70 -6.90
N LYS A 37 -15.61 -2.81 -6.09
CA LYS A 37 -15.79 -1.35 -6.21
C LYS A 37 -14.44 -0.69 -6.30
N ILE A 38 -14.38 0.46 -6.98
CA ILE A 38 -13.17 1.27 -7.01
C ILE A 38 -13.00 1.93 -5.63
N PRO A 39 -11.84 1.76 -4.97
CA PRO A 39 -11.55 2.48 -3.74
C PRO A 39 -11.28 3.96 -4.03
N HIS A 40 -11.88 4.81 -3.22
CA HIS A 40 -11.69 6.26 -3.25
C HIS A 40 -11.13 6.75 -1.91
N PRO A 41 -10.39 7.87 -1.94
CA PRO A 41 -9.91 8.52 -0.73
C PRO A 41 -11.08 8.98 0.14
N THR A 42 -10.89 8.87 1.45
CA THR A 42 -11.89 9.23 2.48
C THR A 42 -11.42 10.45 3.27
N LYS A 43 -12.14 10.80 4.35
CA LYS A 43 -11.70 11.86 5.28
C LYS A 43 -10.39 11.52 6.00
N ASN A 44 -9.99 10.25 6.04
CA ASN A 44 -8.73 9.83 6.65
C ASN A 44 -7.55 10.16 5.70
N PRO A 45 -6.55 10.96 6.14
CA PRO A 45 -5.41 11.36 5.31
C PRO A 45 -4.59 10.16 4.81
N PHE A 46 -4.53 9.06 5.55
CA PHE A 46 -3.83 7.85 5.13
C PHE A 46 -4.43 7.23 3.86
N THR A 47 -5.71 7.49 3.60
CA THR A 47 -6.42 6.98 2.40
C THR A 47 -6.24 7.88 1.18
N TRP A 48 -5.67 9.08 1.32
CA TRP A 48 -5.44 10.00 0.19
C TRP A 48 -4.45 9.44 -0.83
N LEU A 49 -3.64 8.47 -0.42
CA LEU A 49 -2.77 7.74 -1.32
C LEU A 49 -3.57 7.04 -2.46
N PHE A 50 -4.87 6.76 -2.29
CA PHE A 50 -5.75 6.31 -3.37
C PHE A 50 -5.89 7.30 -4.54
N PHE A 51 -5.55 8.58 -4.38
CA PHE A 51 -5.50 9.50 -5.53
C PHE A 51 -4.39 9.10 -6.51
N PHE A 52 -3.28 8.58 -6.00
CA PHE A 52 -2.06 8.34 -6.79
C PHE A 52 -1.81 6.87 -7.07
N VAL A 53 -2.23 5.96 -6.17
CA VAL A 53 -1.95 4.53 -6.33
C VAL A 53 -3.19 3.65 -6.16
N SER A 54 -3.19 2.53 -6.87
CA SER A 54 -4.25 1.52 -6.83
C SER A 54 -4.21 0.66 -5.57
N CYS A 55 -3.01 0.36 -5.06
CA CYS A 55 -2.80 -0.51 -3.91
C CYS A 55 -1.96 0.19 -2.83
N PRO A 56 -2.49 1.23 -2.16
CA PRO A 56 -1.75 1.98 -1.15
C PRO A 56 -1.40 1.14 0.10
N ASN A 57 -2.13 0.06 0.36
CA ASN A 57 -1.78 -0.90 1.41
C ASN A 57 -0.36 -1.47 1.18
N TYR A 58 -0.02 -1.82 -0.06
CA TYR A 58 1.30 -2.33 -0.39
C TYR A 58 2.38 -1.24 -0.30
N THR A 59 2.05 0.01 -0.61
CA THR A 59 2.98 1.14 -0.39
C THR A 59 3.35 1.28 1.07
N TYR A 60 2.35 1.25 1.96
CA TYR A 60 2.56 1.31 3.40
C TYR A 60 3.31 0.09 3.91
N GLU A 61 2.94 -1.11 3.48
CA GLU A 61 3.60 -2.36 3.89
C GLU A 61 5.10 -2.35 3.52
N VAL A 62 5.45 -1.90 2.31
CA VAL A 62 6.84 -1.70 1.91
C VAL A 62 7.55 -0.68 2.80
N GLY A 63 6.88 0.44 3.11
CA GLY A 63 7.41 1.46 4.04
C GLY A 63 7.67 0.90 5.45
N SER A 64 6.78 0.07 5.97
CA SER A 64 6.96 -0.65 7.24
C SER A 64 8.22 -1.52 7.18
N TRP A 65 8.37 -2.35 6.15
CA TRP A 65 9.52 -3.24 6.02
C TRP A 65 10.85 -2.50 5.83
N VAL A 66 10.84 -1.35 5.14
CA VAL A 66 11.99 -0.46 5.04
C VAL A 66 12.33 0.13 6.41
N GLY A 67 11.34 0.66 7.15
CA GLY A 67 11.54 1.14 8.51
C GLY A 67 12.10 0.05 9.44
N PHE A 68 11.57 -1.16 9.35
CA PHE A 68 12.02 -2.31 10.14
C PHE A 68 13.44 -2.76 9.77
N THR A 69 13.78 -2.76 8.48
CA THR A 69 15.16 -3.01 8.01
C THR A 69 16.12 -1.98 8.57
N VAL A 70 15.76 -0.69 8.49
CA VAL A 70 16.59 0.39 9.04
C VAL A 70 16.74 0.20 10.53
N MET A 71 15.66 -0.10 11.27
CA MET A 71 15.69 -0.30 12.72
C MET A 71 16.61 -1.45 13.16
N THR A 72 16.55 -2.60 12.47
CA THR A 72 17.28 -3.82 12.86
C THR A 72 18.69 -3.92 12.27
N GLN A 73 18.98 -3.21 11.18
CA GLN A 73 20.26 -3.23 10.45
C GLN A 73 20.75 -4.65 10.12
N CYS A 74 19.83 -5.61 9.97
CA CYS A 74 20.20 -6.99 9.69
C CYS A 74 19.92 -7.37 8.23
N LEU A 75 20.93 -8.01 7.62
CA LEU A 75 20.89 -8.41 6.22
C LEU A 75 19.66 -9.28 5.86
N PRO A 76 19.23 -10.25 6.69
CA PRO A 76 18.06 -11.08 6.37
C PRO A 76 16.77 -10.27 6.20
N VAL A 77 16.56 -9.24 7.02
CA VAL A 77 15.36 -8.39 6.94
C VAL A 77 15.42 -7.49 5.72
N GLY A 78 16.60 -6.98 5.35
CA GLY A 78 16.78 -6.25 4.09
C GLY A 78 16.47 -7.09 2.87
N LEU A 79 16.94 -8.35 2.82
CA LEU A 79 16.63 -9.30 1.75
C LEU A 79 15.13 -9.61 1.69
N PHE A 80 14.50 -9.86 2.84
CA PHE A 80 13.07 -10.10 2.92
C PHE A 80 12.27 -8.91 2.37
N THR A 81 12.68 -7.68 2.72
CA THR A 81 12.06 -6.45 2.22
C THR A 81 12.15 -6.32 0.70
N LEU A 82 13.32 -6.60 0.11
CA LEU A 82 13.50 -6.54 -1.34
C LEU A 82 12.66 -7.57 -2.09
N ILE A 83 12.67 -8.82 -1.62
CA ILE A 83 11.89 -9.91 -2.23
C ILE A 83 10.40 -9.63 -2.08
N GLY A 84 9.96 -9.22 -0.89
CA GLY A 84 8.58 -8.83 -0.61
C GLY A 84 8.11 -7.67 -1.48
N PHE A 85 8.95 -6.64 -1.65
CA PHE A 85 8.67 -5.51 -2.53
C PHE A 85 8.45 -5.94 -3.99
N PHE A 86 9.31 -6.80 -4.52
CA PHE A 86 9.16 -7.32 -5.88
C PHE A 86 7.84 -8.09 -6.03
N GLN A 87 7.55 -9.01 -5.10
CA GLN A 87 6.33 -9.79 -5.12
C GLN A 87 5.07 -8.93 -5.03
N MET A 88 5.04 -7.96 -4.10
CA MET A 88 3.92 -7.03 -3.97
C MET A 88 3.75 -6.15 -5.21
N THR A 89 4.84 -5.77 -5.87
CA THR A 89 4.79 -5.02 -7.13
C THR A 89 4.11 -5.83 -8.23
N VAL A 90 4.43 -7.12 -8.37
CA VAL A 90 3.76 -8.02 -9.32
C VAL A 90 2.27 -8.12 -9.03
N TRP A 91 1.89 -8.32 -7.76
CA TRP A 91 0.48 -8.34 -7.35
C TRP A 91 -0.24 -7.03 -7.59
N ALA A 92 0.39 -5.90 -7.30
CA ALA A 92 -0.16 -4.57 -7.50
C ALA A 92 -0.44 -4.30 -8.98
N LYS A 93 0.50 -4.64 -9.87
CA LYS A 93 0.34 -4.52 -11.33
C LYS A 93 -0.83 -5.38 -11.82
N GLY A 94 -0.94 -6.62 -11.33
CA GLY A 94 -2.08 -7.49 -11.63
C GLY A 94 -3.42 -6.86 -11.24
N LYS A 95 -3.53 -6.34 -10.00
CA LYS A 95 -4.75 -5.68 -9.52
C LYS A 95 -5.08 -4.41 -10.30
N HIS A 96 -4.08 -3.58 -10.58
CA HIS A 96 -4.25 -2.35 -11.37
C HIS A 96 -4.79 -2.66 -12.78
N HIS A 97 -4.24 -3.66 -13.46
CA HIS A 97 -4.72 -4.10 -14.77
C HIS A 97 -6.15 -4.65 -14.73
N MET A 98 -6.50 -5.39 -13.68
CA MET A 98 -7.88 -5.84 -13.49
C MET A 98 -8.83 -4.65 -13.33
N TYR A 99 -8.46 -3.63 -12.56
CA TYR A 99 -9.28 -2.43 -12.40
C TYR A 99 -9.51 -1.68 -13.71
N LEU A 100 -8.46 -1.51 -14.53
CA LEU A 100 -8.57 -0.88 -15.86
C LEU A 100 -9.51 -1.64 -16.81
N LYS A 101 -9.53 -2.97 -16.72
CA LYS A 101 -10.41 -3.82 -17.55
C LYS A 101 -11.85 -3.83 -17.06
N GLU A 102 -12.04 -3.86 -15.75
CA GLU A 102 -13.35 -4.05 -15.12
C GLU A 102 -14.13 -2.74 -15.04
N PHE A 103 -13.46 -1.61 -14.85
CA PHE A 103 -14.10 -0.31 -14.67
C PHE A 103 -13.68 0.68 -15.77
N LYS A 104 -14.64 1.09 -16.60
CA LYS A 104 -14.42 2.11 -17.64
C LYS A 104 -14.05 3.48 -17.07
N ASP A 105 -14.59 3.81 -15.90
CA ASP A 105 -14.36 5.10 -15.22
C ASP A 105 -13.15 5.06 -14.27
N TYR A 106 -12.25 4.07 -14.42
CA TYR A 106 -11.07 3.98 -13.58
C TYR A 106 -10.08 5.11 -13.91
N PRO A 107 -9.57 5.85 -12.92
CA PRO A 107 -8.59 6.91 -13.15
C PRO A 107 -7.27 6.33 -13.69
N THR A 108 -6.95 6.67 -14.94
CA THR A 108 -5.76 6.19 -15.66
C THR A 108 -4.44 6.72 -15.11
N LEU A 109 -4.49 7.80 -14.32
CA LEU A 109 -3.31 8.40 -13.67
C LEU A 109 -2.84 7.65 -12.41
N ARG A 110 -3.62 6.68 -11.91
CA ARG A 110 -3.18 5.88 -10.75
C ARG A 110 -2.05 4.93 -11.15
N MET A 111 -1.04 4.84 -10.31
CA MET A 111 0.04 3.87 -10.43
C MET A 111 -0.25 2.61 -9.60
N PRO A 112 0.35 1.44 -9.88
CA PRO A 112 0.06 0.22 -9.14
C PRO A 112 0.43 0.27 -7.64
N ILE A 113 1.67 0.70 -7.31
CA ILE A 113 2.22 0.56 -5.95
C ILE A 113 2.97 1.80 -5.43
N ILE A 114 3.89 2.40 -6.19
CA ILE A 114 4.64 3.59 -5.77
C ILE A 114 4.34 4.70 -6.76
N PRO A 115 3.90 5.88 -6.30
CA PRO A 115 3.67 6.99 -7.20
C PRO A 115 5.00 7.40 -7.86
N PHE A 116 4.97 7.61 -9.17
CA PHE A 116 6.11 8.10 -10.00
C PHE A 116 7.30 7.16 -10.20
N LEU A 117 7.26 5.91 -9.71
CA LEU A 117 8.36 4.97 -9.90
C LEU A 117 8.01 3.81 -10.85
N LEU A 118 6.74 3.37 -10.87
CA LEU A 118 6.28 2.16 -11.56
C LEU A 118 4.81 2.24 -11.93
#